data_AF-A0A3S0E4E6-F1
#
_entry.id   AF-A0A3S0E4E6-F1
#
_cell.length_a   1.000
_cell.length_b   1.000
_cell.length_c   1.000
_cell.angle_alpha   90.00
_cell.angle_beta   90.00
_cell.angle_gamma   90.00
#
_symmetry.space_group_name_H-M   'P 1'
#
loop_
_entity.id
_entity.type
_entity.pdbx_description
1 polymer ?
#
loop_
_entity_poly.entity_id
_entity_poly.type
_entity_poly.pdbx_seq_one_letter_code
_entity_poly.pdbx_strand_id
1 'polypeptide(L)'
;MNSENNVVVSYATDADRATFFKKTYSHVAYAILAFMLVESILLRIVPVDWILMMMGGKFVWLFILGLFWLGSTLSDRLVFHPDRQKQYLGLGLYVLLEAIIFLPMIAIAVIYSGSEMIMQAAIITLFMFSGLTAVVFMTKTDFSFLRTAITIGGFVALGVIVVGA
;
A
#
# COMPACT_ATOMS: atom_id res chain seq x y z
N MET A 1 -19.46 12.28 -12.03
CA MET A 1 -20.25 12.39 -10.79
C MET A 1 -20.42 13.87 -10.58
N ASN A 2 -21.63 14.42 -10.74
CA ASN A 2 -21.86 15.85 -10.50
C ASN A 2 -21.53 16.15 -9.03
N SER A 3 -20.69 17.16 -8.78
CA SER A 3 -20.23 17.50 -7.43
C SER A 3 -21.35 18.03 -6.52
N GLU A 4 -22.52 18.36 -7.07
CA GLU A 4 -23.68 18.87 -6.35
C GLU A 4 -24.36 17.85 -5.42
N ASN A 5 -24.01 16.55 -5.52
CA ASN A 5 -24.60 15.46 -4.71
C ASN A 5 -23.61 14.78 -3.75
N ASN A 6 -22.44 15.36 -3.48
CA ASN A 6 -21.46 14.75 -2.58
C ASN A 6 -21.77 15.10 -1.11
N VAL A 7 -22.28 14.12 -0.37
CA VAL A 7 -22.47 14.21 1.09
C VAL A 7 -21.23 13.66 1.80
N VAL A 8 -20.78 14.32 2.86
CA VAL A 8 -19.68 13.80 3.70
C VAL A 8 -20.10 12.45 4.29
N VAL A 9 -19.21 11.45 4.26
CA VAL A 9 -19.51 10.06 4.64
C VAL A 9 -20.11 9.94 6.05
N SER A 10 -19.79 10.85 6.97
CA SER A 10 -20.35 10.90 8.33
C SER A 10 -21.85 11.22 8.38
N TYR A 11 -22.39 11.92 7.38
CA TYR A 11 -23.80 12.29 7.27
C TYR A 11 -24.57 11.42 6.26
N ALA A 12 -23.89 10.47 5.61
CA ALA A 12 -24.50 9.59 4.63
C ALA A 12 -25.34 8.49 5.32
N THR A 13 -26.32 7.95 4.61
CA THR A 13 -27.11 6.82 5.10
C THR A 13 -26.23 5.60 5.33
N ASP A 14 -26.64 4.67 6.20
CA ASP A 14 -25.86 3.44 6.43
C ASP A 14 -25.67 2.61 5.15
N ALA A 15 -26.65 2.64 4.24
CA ALA A 15 -26.54 2.00 2.93
C ALA A 15 -25.44 2.64 2.07
N ASP A 16 -25.40 3.97 1.99
CA ASP A 16 -24.38 4.71 1.22
C ASP A 16 -22.98 4.54 1.82
N ARG A 17 -22.88 4.55 3.16
CA ARG A 17 -21.62 4.27 3.88
C ARG A 17 -21.11 2.86 3.58
N ALA A 18 -21.99 1.86 3.61
CA ALA A 18 -21.63 0.49 3.27
C ALA A 18 -21.12 0.38 1.82
N THR A 19 -21.77 1.06 0.87
CA THR A 19 -21.32 1.10 -0.53
C THR A 19 -19.98 1.81 -0.68
N PHE A 20 -19.76 2.91 0.05
CA PHE A 20 -18.49 3.64 0.08
C PHE A 20 -17.35 2.75 0.59
N PHE A 21 -17.55 2.06 1.72
CA PHE A 21 -16.55 1.15 2.27
C PHE A 21 -16.24 0.00 1.32
N LYS A 22 -17.26 -0.67 0.76
CA LYS A 22 -17.06 -1.73 -0.24
C LYS A 22 -16.19 -1.26 -1.40
N LYS A 23 -16.52 -0.09 -1.97
CA LYS A 23 -15.71 0.49 -3.05
C LYS A 23 -14.28 0.78 -2.59
N THR A 24 -14.09 1.42 -1.44
CA THR A 24 -12.76 1.77 -0.93
C THR A 24 -11.87 0.54 -0.79
N TYR A 25 -12.37 -0.53 -0.15
CA TYR A 25 -11.63 -1.78 -0.02
C TYR A 25 -11.41 -2.48 -1.35
N SER A 26 -12.34 -2.41 -2.32
CA SER A 26 -12.08 -2.92 -3.67
C SER A 26 -10.92 -2.19 -4.35
N HIS A 27 -10.83 -0.86 -4.23
CA HIS A 27 -9.70 -0.10 -4.80
C HIS A 27 -8.38 -0.49 -4.13
N VAL A 28 -8.37 -0.67 -2.82
CA VAL A 28 -7.18 -1.18 -2.09
C VAL A 28 -6.80 -2.58 -2.58
N ALA A 29 -7.77 -3.48 -2.76
CA ALA A 29 -7.52 -4.82 -3.28
C ALA A 29 -6.87 -4.79 -4.67
N TYR A 30 -7.39 -3.95 -5.58
CA TYR A 30 -6.82 -3.78 -6.91
C TYR A 30 -5.42 -3.15 -6.86
N ALA A 31 -5.20 -2.17 -5.98
CA ALA A 31 -3.88 -1.56 -5.80
C ALA A 31 -2.85 -2.57 -5.29
N ILE A 32 -3.20 -3.41 -4.31
CA ILE A 32 -2.35 -4.49 -3.80
C ILE A 32 -2.04 -5.51 -4.91
N LEU A 33 -3.04 -5.96 -5.68
CA LEU A 33 -2.82 -6.89 -6.79
C LEU A 33 -1.94 -6.28 -7.88
N ALA A 34 -2.16 -5.02 -8.23
CA ALA A 34 -1.34 -4.29 -9.19
C ALA A 34 0.10 -4.15 -8.68
N PHE A 35 0.29 -3.82 -7.41
CA PHE A 35 1.61 -3.77 -6.77
C PHE A 35 2.34 -5.12 -6.87
N MET A 36 1.70 -6.22 -6.47
CA MET A 36 2.30 -7.57 -6.57
C MET A 36 2.70 -7.93 -8.00
N LEU A 37 1.85 -7.59 -8.98
CA LEU A 37 2.10 -7.85 -10.38
C LEU A 37 3.28 -7.02 -10.90
N VAL A 38 3.32 -5.73 -10.60
CA VAL A 38 4.40 -4.83 -11.02
C VAL A 38 5.72 -5.28 -10.39
N GLU A 39 5.75 -5.56 -9.09
CA GLU A 39 6.94 -6.08 -8.40
C GLU A 39 7.44 -7.39 -9.01
N SER A 40 6.52 -8.33 -9.27
CA SER A 40 6.86 -9.60 -9.91
C SER A 40 7.49 -9.42 -11.30
N ILE A 41 7.07 -8.39 -12.03
CA ILE A 41 7.66 -8.03 -13.33
C ILE A 41 9.03 -7.37 -13.12
N LEU A 42 9.12 -6.37 -12.23
CA LEU A 42 10.35 -5.63 -11.95
C LEU A 42 11.49 -6.57 -11.51
N LEU A 43 11.22 -7.52 -10.61
CA LEU A 43 12.22 -8.51 -10.17
C LEU A 43 12.75 -9.41 -11.28
N ARG A 44 12.00 -9.58 -12.39
CA ARG A 44 12.42 -10.39 -13.54
C ARG A 44 13.18 -9.57 -14.58
N ILE A 45 12.82 -8.30 -14.77
CA ILE A 45 13.37 -7.46 -15.85
C ILE A 45 14.53 -6.58 -15.40
N VAL A 46 14.57 -6.17 -14.13
CA VAL A 46 15.61 -5.28 -13.62
C VAL A 46 16.84 -6.12 -13.27
N PRO A 47 18.03 -5.82 -13.83
CA PRO A 47 19.25 -6.53 -13.50
C PRO A 47 19.57 -6.45 -12.01
N VAL A 48 20.00 -7.57 -11.41
CA VAL A 48 20.31 -7.65 -9.98
C VAL A 48 21.36 -6.60 -9.57
N ASP A 49 22.36 -6.33 -10.41
CA ASP A 49 23.38 -5.31 -10.15
C ASP A 49 22.78 -3.90 -9.97
N TRP A 50 21.73 -3.57 -10.72
CA TRP A 50 21.04 -2.28 -10.60
C TRP A 50 20.28 -2.20 -9.28
N ILE A 51 19.63 -3.30 -8.88
CA ILE A 51 18.92 -3.38 -7.60
C ILE A 51 19.90 -3.27 -6.43
N LEU A 52 21.05 -3.95 -6.50
CA LEU A 52 22.10 -3.84 -5.49
C LEU A 52 22.69 -2.42 -5.42
N MET A 53 22.80 -1.72 -6.56
CA MET A 53 23.22 -0.31 -6.59
C MET A 53 22.23 0.61 -5.86
N MET A 54 20.92 0.29 -5.86
CA MET A 54 19.92 1.03 -5.07
C MET A 54 20.22 0.98 -3.56
N MET A 55 20.96 -0.03 -3.10
CA MET A 55 21.33 -0.21 -1.70
C MET A 55 22.73 0.30 -1.35
N GLY A 56 23.67 0.32 -2.30
CA GLY A 56 25.10 0.52 -2.02
C GLY A 56 25.56 1.97 -1.86
N GLY A 57 24.79 2.96 -2.33
CA GLY A 57 25.25 4.35 -2.39
C GLY A 57 24.79 5.22 -1.22
N LYS A 58 25.73 5.95 -0.59
CA LYS A 58 25.48 6.86 0.55
C LYS A 58 24.32 7.85 0.34
N PHE A 59 24.14 8.35 -0.89
CA PHE A 59 23.10 9.33 -1.23
C PHE A 59 21.95 8.74 -2.05
N VAL A 60 22.01 7.47 -2.44
CA VAL A 60 21.03 6.85 -3.34
C VAL A 60 19.66 6.80 -2.66
N TRP A 61 19.60 6.41 -1.39
CA TRP A 61 18.35 6.41 -0.64
C TRP A 61 17.76 7.79 -0.42
N LEU A 62 18.60 8.83 -0.22
CA LEU A 62 18.09 10.20 -0.17
C LEU A 62 17.46 10.63 -1.49
N PHE A 63 18.04 10.21 -2.63
CA PHE A 63 17.47 10.46 -3.95
C PHE A 63 16.18 9.66 -4.20
N ILE A 64 16.15 8.37 -3.86
CA ILE A 64 14.97 7.50 -3.97
C ILE A 64 13.82 8.07 -3.13
N LEU A 65 14.08 8.44 -1.87
CA LEU A 65 13.08 9.04 -1.00
C LEU A 65 12.64 10.43 -1.51
N GLY A 66 13.55 11.22 -2.05
CA GLY A 66 13.23 12.51 -2.68
C GLY A 66 12.32 12.35 -3.90
N LEU A 67 12.63 11.41 -4.80
CA LEU A 67 11.78 11.09 -5.94
C LEU A 67 10.43 10.53 -5.53
N PHE A 68 10.40 9.64 -4.53
CA PHE A 68 9.16 9.11 -4.00
C PHE A 68 8.29 10.20 -3.39
N TRP A 69 8.87 11.13 -2.63
CA TRP A 69 8.14 12.27 -2.07
C TRP A 69 7.58 13.21 -3.16
N LEU A 70 8.37 13.51 -4.19
CA LEU A 70 7.87 14.30 -5.33
C LEU A 70 6.78 13.56 -6.11
N GLY A 71 6.94 12.26 -6.31
CA GLY A 71 5.97 11.41 -6.98
C GLY A 71 4.67 11.27 -6.18
N SER A 72 4.76 11.08 -4.86
CA SER A 72 3.60 10.95 -3.99
C SER A 72 2.81 12.25 -3.90
N THR A 73 3.49 13.39 -3.79
CA THR A 73 2.82 14.70 -3.85
C THR A 73 2.12 14.96 -5.19
N LEU A 74 2.67 14.47 -6.31
CA LEU A 74 1.99 14.51 -7.61
C LEU A 74 0.78 13.56 -7.64
N SER A 75 0.94 12.34 -7.15
CA SER A 75 -0.15 11.37 -7.02
C SER A 75 -1.31 11.93 -6.20
N ASP A 76 -1.02 12.55 -5.05
CA ASP A 76 -2.04 13.16 -4.19
C ASP A 76 -2.84 14.22 -4.94
N ARG A 77 -2.16 15.11 -5.68
CA ARG A 77 -2.83 16.12 -6.51
C ARG A 77 -3.75 15.49 -7.56
N LEU A 78 -3.37 14.35 -8.14
CA LEU A 78 -4.18 13.61 -9.11
C LEU A 78 -5.39 12.94 -8.45
N VAL A 79 -5.22 12.33 -7.27
CA VAL A 79 -6.29 11.68 -6.49
C VAL A 79 -7.36 12.67 -6.05
N PHE A 80 -7.00 13.91 -5.73
CA PHE A 80 -7.96 14.96 -5.36
C PHE A 80 -8.58 15.70 -6.56
N HIS A 81 -8.18 15.38 -7.79
CA HIS A 81 -8.74 16.02 -8.98
C HIS A 81 -10.21 15.59 -9.21
N PRO A 82 -11.12 16.46 -9.70
CA PRO A 82 -12.54 16.12 -9.91
C PRO A 82 -12.79 15.09 -11.03
N ASP A 83 -11.93 15.07 -12.04
CA ASP A 83 -11.92 14.05 -13.11
C ASP A 83 -11.49 12.67 -12.59
N ARG A 84 -12.38 11.68 -12.74
CA ARG A 84 -12.15 10.29 -12.33
C ARG A 84 -10.94 9.67 -13.00
N GLN A 85 -10.66 9.96 -14.27
CA GLN A 85 -9.50 9.38 -14.95
C GLN A 85 -8.20 9.79 -14.26
N LYS A 86 -8.10 11.04 -13.82
CA LYS A 86 -6.95 11.55 -13.06
C LYS A 86 -6.87 10.93 -11.67
N GLN A 87 -8.00 10.67 -11.01
CA GLN A 87 -7.99 9.97 -9.71
C GLN A 87 -7.37 8.57 -9.81
N TYR A 88 -7.78 7.80 -10.83
CA TYR A 88 -7.20 6.47 -11.08
C TYR A 88 -5.75 6.53 -11.56
N LEU A 89 -5.38 7.56 -12.33
CA LEU A 89 -3.99 7.79 -12.70
C LEU A 89 -3.12 8.07 -11.47
N GLY A 90 -3.61 8.87 -10.52
CA GLY A 90 -2.94 9.10 -9.24
C GLY A 90 -2.71 7.80 -8.48
N LEU A 91 -3.77 7.00 -8.29
CA LEU A 91 -3.66 5.69 -7.63
C LEU A 91 -2.65 4.78 -8.34
N GLY A 92 -2.69 4.70 -9.68
CA GLY A 92 -1.75 3.89 -10.46
C GLY A 92 -0.31 4.37 -10.34
N LEU A 93 -0.09 5.68 -10.41
CA LEU A 93 1.23 6.29 -10.20
C LEU A 93 1.78 5.95 -8.81
N TYR A 94 0.94 6.05 -7.78
CA TYR A 94 1.34 5.72 -6.41
C TYR A 94 1.78 4.25 -6.29
N VAL A 95 1.03 3.32 -6.88
CA VAL A 95 1.38 1.89 -6.89
C VAL A 95 2.74 1.64 -7.56
N LEU A 96 3.05 2.35 -8.66
CA LEU A 96 4.35 2.24 -9.32
C LEU A 96 5.49 2.80 -8.46
N LEU A 97 5.27 3.92 -7.77
CA LEU A 97 6.25 4.52 -6.88
C LEU A 97 6.57 3.60 -5.70
N GLU A 98 5.54 3.00 -5.10
CA GLU A 98 5.70 1.99 -4.04
C GLU A 98 6.50 0.79 -4.56
N ALA A 99 6.19 0.26 -5.75
CA ALA A 99 6.94 -0.85 -6.34
C ALA A 99 8.43 -0.52 -6.60
N ILE A 100 8.81 0.75 -6.79
CA ILE A 100 10.22 1.11 -6.93
C ILE A 100 10.94 1.08 -5.58
N ILE A 101 10.29 1.56 -4.51
CA ILE A 101 10.88 1.54 -3.17
C ILE A 101 10.98 0.11 -2.63
N PHE A 102 9.98 -0.73 -2.89
CA PHE A 102 9.94 -2.09 -2.37
C PHE A 102 10.86 -3.06 -3.13
N LEU A 103 11.16 -2.79 -4.41
CA LEU A 103 12.01 -3.63 -5.24
C LEU A 103 13.33 -4.08 -4.57
N PRO A 104 14.20 -3.18 -4.05
CA PRO A 104 15.44 -3.61 -3.39
C PRO A 104 15.18 -4.40 -2.11
N MET A 105 14.16 -4.05 -1.33
CA MET A 105 13.82 -4.77 -0.09
C MET A 105 13.38 -6.21 -0.38
N ILE A 106 12.54 -6.39 -1.40
CA ILE A 106 12.07 -7.72 -1.80
C ILE A 106 13.21 -8.52 -2.43
N ALA A 107 14.05 -7.89 -3.26
CA ALA A 107 15.21 -8.56 -3.86
C ALA A 107 16.18 -9.10 -2.80
N ILE A 108 16.47 -8.32 -1.74
CA ILE A 108 17.26 -8.81 -0.59
C ILE A 108 16.60 -10.05 0.01
N ALA A 109 15.32 -9.95 0.36
CA ALA A 109 14.61 -11.05 0.99
C ALA A 109 14.65 -12.33 0.11
N VAL A 110 14.52 -12.18 -1.20
CA VAL A 110 14.66 -13.29 -2.17
C VAL A 110 16.08 -13.87 -2.19
N ILE A 111 17.13 -13.04 -2.14
CA ILE A 111 18.52 -13.50 -2.09
C ILE A 111 18.78 -14.33 -0.83
N TYR A 112 18.22 -13.93 0.32
CA TYR A 112 18.44 -14.63 1.59
C TYR A 112 17.52 -15.84 1.82
N SER A 113 16.30 -15.83 1.29
CA SER A 113 15.27 -16.84 1.59
C SER A 113 14.83 -17.68 0.39
N GLY A 114 15.30 -17.36 -0.82
CA GLY A 114 14.94 -18.04 -2.07
C GLY A 114 13.68 -17.47 -2.73
N SER A 115 13.50 -17.78 -4.01
CA SER A 115 12.41 -17.23 -4.84
C SER A 115 11.00 -17.72 -4.47
N GLU A 116 10.88 -18.88 -3.83
CA GLU A 116 9.58 -19.42 -3.39
C GLU A 116 8.89 -18.54 -2.35
N MET A 117 9.68 -17.79 -1.57
CA MET A 117 9.19 -16.84 -0.56
C MET A 117 8.24 -15.78 -1.16
N ILE A 118 8.45 -15.36 -2.42
CA ILE A 118 7.58 -14.35 -3.06
C ILE A 118 6.13 -14.87 -3.14
N MET A 119 5.97 -16.11 -3.62
CA MET A 119 4.64 -16.73 -3.75
C MET A 119 3.99 -16.91 -2.38
N GLN A 120 4.77 -17.35 -1.37
CA GLN A 120 4.28 -17.50 -0.01
C GLN A 120 3.80 -16.17 0.58
N ALA A 121 4.60 -15.11 0.46
CA ALA A 121 4.27 -13.77 0.94
C ALA A 121 3.03 -13.19 0.24
N ALA A 122 2.92 -13.37 -1.08
CA ALA A 122 1.76 -12.95 -1.86
C ALA A 122 0.48 -13.67 -1.41
N ILE A 123 0.52 -15.00 -1.27
CA ILE A 123 -0.62 -15.80 -0.81
C ILE A 123 -1.03 -15.39 0.61
N ILE A 124 -0.09 -15.26 1.55
CA ILE A 124 -0.39 -14.84 2.92
C ILE A 124 -1.03 -13.46 2.94
N THR A 125 -0.51 -12.51 2.16
CA THR A 125 -1.08 -11.15 2.05
C THR A 125 -2.52 -11.19 1.53
N LEU A 126 -2.80 -12.00 0.51
CA LEU A 126 -4.15 -12.15 -0.05
C LEU A 126 -5.12 -12.79 0.93
N PHE A 127 -4.72 -13.84 1.64
CA PHE A 127 -5.54 -14.47 2.67
C PHE A 127 -5.80 -13.53 3.84
N MET A 128 -4.78 -12.80 4.30
CA MET A 128 -4.93 -11.85 5.41
C MET A 128 -5.86 -10.70 5.01
N PHE A 129 -5.64 -10.08 3.85
CA PHE A 129 -6.47 -8.99 3.36
C PHE A 129 -7.91 -9.43 3.14
N SER A 130 -8.12 -10.56 2.44
CA SER A 130 -9.46 -11.07 2.16
C SER A 130 -10.19 -11.51 3.43
N GLY A 131 -9.51 -12.21 4.34
CA GLY A 131 -10.05 -12.66 5.61
C GLY A 131 -10.49 -11.49 6.50
N LEU A 132 -9.64 -10.49 6.69
CA LEU A 132 -9.98 -9.29 7.47
C LEU A 132 -11.11 -8.50 6.81
N THR A 133 -11.07 -8.32 5.49
CA THR A 133 -12.12 -7.61 4.75
C THR A 133 -13.47 -8.34 4.87
N ALA A 134 -13.46 -9.67 4.75
CA ALA A 134 -14.66 -10.49 4.92
C ALA A 134 -15.22 -10.36 6.33
N VAL A 135 -14.38 -10.44 7.37
CA VAL A 135 -14.81 -10.22 8.75
C VAL A 135 -15.45 -8.84 8.90
N VAL A 136 -14.81 -7.77 8.42
CA VAL A 136 -15.37 -6.40 8.53
C VAL A 136 -16.69 -6.24 7.77
N PHE A 137 -16.88 -6.95 6.65
CA PHE A 137 -18.12 -6.82 5.86
C PHE A 137 -19.25 -7.73 6.33
N MET A 138 -18.93 -8.86 6.95
CA MET A 138 -19.92 -9.82 7.44
C MET A 138 -20.30 -9.55 8.89
N THR A 139 -19.35 -9.08 9.70
CA THR A 139 -19.59 -8.73 11.10
C THR A 139 -20.04 -7.27 11.18
N LYS A 140 -21.09 -7.01 11.95
CA LYS A 140 -21.54 -5.65 12.28
C LYS A 140 -20.82 -5.10 13.52
N THR A 141 -19.64 -5.64 13.82
CA THR A 141 -18.90 -5.35 15.04
C THR A 141 -18.17 -4.02 14.91
N ASP A 142 -18.22 -3.22 15.99
CA ASP A 142 -17.40 -2.02 16.10
C ASP A 142 -16.00 -2.40 16.64
N PHE A 143 -14.97 -2.10 15.85
CA PHE A 143 -13.56 -2.34 16.20
C PHE A 143 -12.88 -1.15 16.87
N SER A 144 -13.64 -0.13 17.31
CA SER A 144 -13.12 1.05 18.00
C SER A 144 -12.24 0.72 19.23
N PHE A 145 -12.50 -0.40 19.92
CA PHE A 145 -11.68 -0.89 21.04
C PHE A 145 -10.22 -1.21 20.63
N LEU A 146 -9.98 -1.54 19.36
CA LEU A 146 -8.66 -1.91 18.84
C LEU A 146 -7.72 -0.69 18.75
N ARG A 147 -8.26 0.53 18.78
CA ARG A 147 -7.50 1.78 18.75
C ARG A 147 -6.40 1.81 19.81
N THR A 148 -6.71 1.46 21.05
CA THR A 148 -5.76 1.48 22.16
C THR A 148 -4.66 0.43 21.95
N ALA A 149 -5.05 -0.79 21.54
CA ALA A 149 -4.10 -1.87 21.27
C ALA A 149 -3.12 -1.52 20.14
N ILE A 150 -3.62 -0.97 19.02
CA ILE A 150 -2.78 -0.55 17.88
C ILE A 150 -1.84 0.59 18.29
N THR A 151 -2.34 1.57 19.04
CA THR A 151 -1.54 2.74 19.45
C THR A 151 -0.39 2.32 20.35
N ILE A 152 -0.67 1.53 21.40
CA ILE A 152 0.37 1.05 22.33
C ILE A 152 1.32 0.08 21.62
N GLY A 153 0.78 -0.86 20.83
CA GLY A 153 1.58 -1.80 20.04
C GLY A 153 2.53 -1.10 19.08
N GLY A 154 2.10 0.01 18.45
CA GLY A 154 2.96 0.84 17.61
C GLY A 154 4.12 1.47 18.37
N PHE A 155 3.89 2.04 19.55
CA PHE A 155 4.97 2.58 20.39
C PHE A 155 5.94 1.49 20.86
N VAL A 156 5.41 0.33 21.24
CA VAL A 156 6.25 -0.82 21.61
C VAL A 156 7.11 -1.27 20.43
N ALA A 157 6.54 -1.38 19.22
CA ALA A 157 7.28 -1.75 18.02
C ALA A 157 8.42 -0.76 17.72
N LEU A 158 8.16 0.55 17.81
CA LEU A 158 9.20 1.57 17.67
C LEU A 158 10.29 1.44 18.74
N GLY A 159 9.90 1.21 20.00
CA GLY A 159 10.85 0.96 21.09
C GLY A 159 11.75 -0.25 20.81
N VAL A 160 11.17 -1.35 20.32
CA VAL A 160 11.93 -2.55 19.92
C VAL A 160 12.88 -2.26 18.77
N ILE A 161 12.48 -1.48 17.76
CA ILE A 161 13.37 -1.10 16.65
C ILE A 161 14.55 -0.28 17.16
N VAL A 162 14.33 0.72 18.02
CA VAL A 162 15.39 1.59 18.53
C VAL A 162 16.33 0.86 19.49
N VAL A 163 15.80 -0.01 20.36
CA VAL A 163 16.61 -0.78 21.31
C VAL A 163 17.33 -1.96 20.65
N GLY A 164 16.76 -2.51 19.58
CA GLY A 164 17.31 -3.66 18.84
C GLY A 164 18.25 -3.31 17.68
N ALA A 165 18.35 -2.03 17.30
CA ALA A 165 19.29 -1.52 16.30
C ALA A 165 20.67 -1.24 16.90
#